data_AF-A0A960K3P2-F1
#
_entry.id   AF-A0A960K3P2-F1
#
_cell.length_a   1.000
_cell.length_b   1.000
_cell.length_c   1.000
_cell.angle_alpha   90.00
_cell.angle_beta   90.00
_cell.angle_gamma   90.00
#
_symmetry.space_group_name_H-M   'P 1'
#
loop_
_entity.id
_entity.type
_entity.pdbx_description
1 polymer ?
#
loop_
_entity_poly.entity_id
_entity_poly.type
_entity_poly.pdbx_seq_one_letter_code
_entity_poly.pdbx_strand_id
1 'polypeptide(L)'
;MAVSVFDLFSIGIGPSSSHTVGPMRAARMFVERLRREGKLAAVTRLQVELYGSLALTGKGHGTDRAVLLGLEGETPEGVDPDTVEDRLAALEKRGALKIPKGPTVPFEEARDLVFRRRETLPAHPNGMRFSAWGGGEEEPLERRVYYSIGGGFV
;
A
#
# COMPACT_ATOMS: atom_id res chain seq x y z
N MET A 1 20.41 -17.13 -6.63
CA MET A 1 20.22 -15.67 -6.46
C MET A 1 21.51 -15.09 -5.91
N ALA A 2 22.03 -14.03 -6.53
CA ALA A 2 23.14 -13.26 -5.95
C ALA A 2 22.53 -12.20 -5.01
N VAL A 3 23.09 -12.03 -3.82
CA VAL A 3 22.70 -11.00 -2.85
C VAL A 3 23.75 -9.90 -2.92
N SER A 4 23.31 -8.66 -3.15
CA SER A 4 24.15 -7.46 -3.22
C SER A 4 24.27 -6.79 -1.85
N VAL A 5 25.34 -6.03 -1.63
CA VAL A 5 25.46 -5.16 -0.43
C VAL A 5 24.31 -4.14 -0.36
N PHE A 6 23.79 -3.70 -1.52
CA PHE A 6 22.63 -2.80 -1.60
C PHE A 6 21.31 -3.48 -1.23
N ASP A 7 21.25 -4.82 -1.26
CA ASP A 7 20.08 -5.57 -0.78
C ASP A 7 20.09 -5.69 0.76
N LEU A 8 21.28 -5.63 1.37
CA LEU A 8 21.46 -5.69 2.82
C LEU A 8 21.29 -4.31 3.48
N PHE A 9 21.72 -3.24 2.80
CA PHE A 9 21.65 -1.87 3.29
C PHE A 9 20.83 -1.00 2.34
N SER A 10 19.56 -0.82 2.67
CA SER A 10 18.64 0.04 1.92
C SER A 10 18.24 1.26 2.74
N ILE A 11 18.13 2.41 2.06
CA ILE A 11 17.51 3.62 2.61
C ILE A 11 16.01 3.37 2.65
N GLY A 12 15.34 3.78 3.73
CA GLY A 12 13.90 3.64 3.84
C GLY A 12 13.35 4.34 5.07
N ILE A 13 12.03 4.46 5.14
CA ILE A 13 11.32 4.98 6.31
C ILE A 13 11.11 3.87 7.35
N GLY A 14 11.41 4.20 8.61
CA GLY A 14 11.13 3.33 9.76
C GLY A 14 9.64 3.27 10.12
N PRO A 15 9.24 2.41 11.07
CA PRO A 15 10.10 1.63 11.96
C PRO A 15 10.46 0.22 11.45
N SER A 16 9.87 -0.28 10.35
CA SER A 16 10.04 -1.68 9.95
C SER A 16 10.16 -1.89 8.45
N SER A 17 11.19 -2.62 8.00
CA SER A 17 11.32 -2.97 6.58
C SER A 17 10.18 -3.88 6.09
N SER A 18 9.72 -4.83 6.92
CA SER A 18 8.65 -5.76 6.54
C SER A 18 7.25 -5.18 6.71
N HIS A 19 7.04 -4.27 7.67
CA HIS A 19 5.72 -3.72 7.98
C HIS A 19 5.53 -2.27 7.53
N THR A 20 6.58 -1.59 7.05
CA THR A 20 6.52 -0.22 6.55
C THR A 20 7.01 -0.15 5.11
N VAL A 21 8.28 -0.49 4.86
CA VAL A 21 8.90 -0.38 3.52
C VAL A 21 8.22 -1.29 2.50
N GLY A 22 8.03 -2.58 2.83
CA GLY A 22 7.36 -3.54 1.96
C GLY A 22 5.93 -3.11 1.59
N PRO A 23 5.04 -2.81 2.56
CA PRO A 23 3.68 -2.36 2.28
C PRO A 23 3.60 -1.08 1.43
N MET A 24 4.48 -0.11 1.65
CA MET A 24 4.56 1.10 0.83
C MET A 24 4.94 0.78 -0.63
N ARG A 25 5.92 -0.10 -0.82
CA ARG A 25 6.32 -0.58 -2.16
C ARG A 25 5.18 -1.34 -2.84
N ALA A 26 4.50 -2.24 -2.13
CA ALA A 26 3.38 -3.01 -2.65
C ALA A 26 2.25 -2.08 -3.15
N ALA A 27 1.90 -1.07 -2.36
CA ALA A 27 0.90 -0.07 -2.71
C ALA A 27 1.27 0.70 -3.99
N ARG A 28 2.50 1.20 -4.08
CA ARG A 28 2.99 1.90 -5.28
C ARG A 28 3.04 0.97 -6.50
N MET A 29 3.49 -0.28 -6.32
CA MET A 29 3.53 -1.28 -7.39
C MET A 29 2.14 -1.58 -7.96
N PHE A 30 1.11 -1.61 -7.11
CA PHE A 30 -0.27 -1.80 -7.54
C PHE A 30 -0.77 -0.63 -8.41
N VAL A 31 -0.52 0.61 -7.99
CA VAL A 31 -0.88 1.81 -8.77
C VAL A 31 -0.14 1.85 -10.11
N GLU A 32 1.17 1.62 -10.14
CA GLU A 32 1.94 1.58 -11.39
C GLU A 32 1.50 0.44 -12.32
N ARG A 33 1.05 -0.68 -11.76
CA ARG A 33 0.46 -1.78 -12.55
C ARG A 33 -0.82 -1.33 -13.24
N LEU A 34 -1.76 -0.73 -12.50
CA LEU A 34 -2.99 -0.17 -13.06
C LEU A 34 -2.69 0.84 -14.17
N ARG A 35 -1.66 1.66 -14.00
CA ARG A 35 -1.19 2.62 -15.02
C ARG A 35 -0.68 1.92 -16.27
N ARG A 36 0.22 0.95 -16.10
CA ARG A 36 0.82 0.19 -17.21
C ARG A 36 -0.21 -0.59 -18.01
N GLU A 37 -1.26 -1.07 -17.36
CA GLU A 37 -2.36 -1.81 -18.00
C GLU A 37 -3.45 -0.88 -18.59
N GLY A 38 -3.29 0.44 -18.51
CA GLY A 38 -4.28 1.40 -19.03
C GLY A 38 -5.58 1.47 -18.22
N LYS A 39 -5.62 0.85 -17.04
CA LYS A 39 -6.81 0.77 -16.17
C LYS A 39 -6.94 1.95 -15.21
N LEU A 40 -5.84 2.66 -14.93
CA LEU A 40 -5.77 3.67 -13.87
C LEU A 40 -6.84 4.76 -13.97
N ALA A 41 -7.12 5.25 -15.18
CA ALA A 41 -8.07 6.33 -15.40
C ALA A 41 -9.53 5.93 -15.07
N ALA A 42 -9.83 4.63 -15.12
CA ALA A 42 -11.17 4.11 -14.83
C ALA A 42 -11.41 3.83 -13.35
N VAL A 43 -10.39 3.95 -12.48
CA VAL A 43 -10.49 3.61 -11.06
C VAL A 43 -11.36 4.63 -10.34
N THR A 44 -12.45 4.15 -9.74
CA THR A 44 -13.37 4.94 -8.92
C THR A 44 -13.36 4.55 -7.45
N ARG A 45 -12.82 3.37 -7.12
CA ARG A 45 -12.70 2.86 -5.74
C ARG A 45 -11.45 2.01 -5.58
N LEU A 46 -10.81 2.14 -4.42
CA LEU A 46 -9.68 1.32 -3.99
C LEU A 46 -9.97 0.70 -2.64
N GLN A 47 -9.51 -0.53 -2.41
CA GLN A 47 -9.50 -1.16 -1.10
C GLN A 47 -8.19 -1.93 -0.92
N VAL A 48 -7.65 -1.85 0.29
CA VAL A 48 -6.49 -2.62 0.73
C VAL A 48 -6.88 -3.45 1.94
N GLU A 49 -6.56 -4.73 1.89
CA GLU A 49 -6.78 -5.67 2.97
C GLU A 49 -5.44 -6.21 3.45
N LEU A 50 -5.17 -6.07 4.74
CA LEU A 50 -3.96 -6.55 5.40
C LEU A 50 -4.28 -7.84 6.13
N TYR A 51 -3.41 -8.85 6.03
CA TYR A 51 -3.63 -10.20 6.60
C TYR A 51 -2.54 -10.60 7.60
N GLY A 52 -2.83 -11.64 8.39
CA GLY A 52 -1.85 -12.30 9.26
C GLY A 52 -1.10 -11.36 10.19
N SER A 53 0.22 -11.55 10.31
CA SER A 53 1.08 -10.73 11.19
C SER A 53 1.03 -9.26 10.83
N LEU A 54 0.93 -8.94 9.53
CA LEU A 54 0.83 -7.56 9.07
C LEU A 54 -0.45 -6.88 9.56
N ALA A 55 -1.58 -7.59 9.60
CA ALA A 55 -2.82 -7.08 10.16
C ALA A 55 -2.79 -6.93 11.69
N LEU A 56 -2.07 -7.82 12.38
CA LEU A 56 -2.01 -7.87 13.83
C LEU A 56 -1.19 -6.71 14.39
N THR A 57 -0.03 -6.44 13.81
CA THR A 57 0.94 -5.49 14.35
C THR A 57 1.06 -4.22 13.51
N GLY A 58 0.40 -4.16 12.35
CA GLY A 58 0.64 -3.11 11.35
C GLY A 58 0.41 -1.68 11.84
N LYS A 59 -0.60 -1.45 12.69
CA LYS A 59 -0.82 -0.11 13.29
C LYS A 59 0.38 0.37 14.11
N GLY A 60 0.97 -0.52 14.92
CA GLY A 60 2.16 -0.18 15.72
C GLY A 60 3.43 0.03 14.87
N HIS A 61 3.42 -0.44 13.62
CA HIS A 61 4.53 -0.30 12.68
C HIS A 61 4.27 0.73 11.57
N GLY A 62 3.16 1.47 11.64
CA GLY A 62 2.77 2.46 10.62
C GLY A 62 2.47 1.86 9.24
N THR A 63 2.02 0.60 9.17
CA THR A 63 1.66 -0.06 7.90
C THR A 63 0.54 0.66 7.16
N ASP A 64 -0.45 1.13 7.90
CA ASP A 64 -1.53 1.99 7.40
C ASP A 64 -0.97 3.22 6.68
N ARG A 65 -0.16 3.99 7.39
CA ARG A 65 0.52 5.20 6.89
C ARG A 65 1.33 4.90 5.63
N ALA A 66 2.11 3.82 5.67
CA ALA A 66 2.96 3.37 4.58
C ALA A 66 2.16 3.01 3.33
N VAL A 67 1.04 2.29 3.49
CA VAL A 67 0.15 1.94 2.37
C VAL A 67 -0.45 3.21 1.76
N LEU A 68 -0.96 4.14 2.57
CA LEU A 68 -1.58 5.38 2.06
C LEU A 68 -0.58 6.22 1.26
N LEU A 69 0.62 6.44 1.80
CA LEU A 69 1.68 7.18 1.12
C LEU A 69 2.09 6.49 -0.19
N GLY A 70 2.22 5.15 -0.17
CA GLY A 70 2.55 4.37 -1.36
C GLY A 70 1.46 4.45 -2.45
N LEU A 71 0.18 4.48 -2.07
CA LEU A 71 -0.93 4.68 -3.01
C LEU A 71 -0.90 6.09 -3.62
N GLU A 72 -0.49 7.11 -2.86
CA GLU A 72 -0.24 8.48 -3.38
C GLU A 72 1.11 8.62 -4.09
N GLY A 73 1.81 7.51 -4.33
CA GLY A 73 3.02 7.46 -5.16
C GLY A 73 4.31 7.75 -4.45
N GLU A 74 4.33 7.89 -3.13
CA GLU A 74 5.58 8.05 -2.41
C GLU A 74 6.44 6.78 -2.48
N THR A 75 7.74 6.93 -2.21
CA THR A 75 8.68 5.81 -2.09
C THR A 75 9.29 5.80 -0.70
N PRO A 76 9.64 4.63 -0.13
CA PRO A 76 10.33 4.58 1.15
C PRO A 76 11.62 5.39 1.19
N GLU A 77 12.33 5.48 0.06
CA GLU A 77 13.62 6.18 -0.07
C GLU A 77 13.48 7.69 -0.27
N GLY A 78 12.35 8.13 -0.86
CA GLY A 78 12.14 9.51 -1.30
C GLY A 78 11.10 10.29 -0.50
N VAL A 79 10.35 9.63 0.39
CA VAL A 79 9.40 10.31 1.27
C VAL A 79 10.15 11.16 2.29
N ASP A 80 9.73 12.40 2.47
CA ASP A 80 10.20 13.27 3.53
C ASP A 80 9.45 12.95 4.84
N PRO A 81 10.10 12.36 5.86
CA PRO A 81 9.47 11.96 7.10
C PRO A 81 8.78 13.12 7.83
N ASP A 82 9.32 14.34 7.71
CA ASP A 82 8.80 15.51 8.42
C ASP A 82 7.43 15.96 7.87
N THR A 83 7.11 15.58 6.64
CA THR A 83 5.85 15.93 5.97
C THR A 83 4.74 14.89 6.16
N VAL A 84 5.06 13.72 6.73
CA VAL A 84 4.15 12.56 6.73
C VAL A 84 2.88 12.83 7.54
N GLU A 85 2.99 13.43 8.73
CA GLU A 85 1.83 13.77 9.57
C GLU A 85 0.86 14.72 8.84
N ASP A 86 1.39 15.79 8.27
CA ASP A 86 0.60 16.80 7.56
C ASP A 86 -0.10 16.22 6.32
N ARG A 87 0.59 15.35 5.57
CA ARG A 87 0.02 14.68 4.40
C ARG A 87 -1.12 13.74 4.78
N LEU A 88 -0.97 12.99 5.86
CA LEU A 88 -2.03 12.10 6.35
C LEU A 88 -3.23 12.86 6.89
N ALA A 89 -3.01 13.93 7.65
CA ALA A 89 -4.09 14.81 8.11
C ALA A 89 -4.83 15.46 6.92
N ALA A 90 -4.10 15.86 5.88
CA ALA A 90 -4.69 16.38 4.65
C ALA A 90 -5.48 15.32 3.87
N LEU A 91 -5.03 14.06 3.87
CA LEU A 91 -5.74 12.92 3.27
C LEU A 91 -7.03 12.65 4.02
N GLU A 92 -6.97 12.53 5.35
CA GLU A 92 -8.14 12.29 6.20
C GLU A 92 -9.20 13.38 6.02
N LYS A 93 -8.80 14.66 6.10
CA LYS A 93 -9.70 15.80 5.88
C LYS A 93 -10.32 15.80 4.48
N ARG A 94 -9.59 15.30 3.48
CA ARG A 94 -10.04 15.24 2.09
C ARG A 94 -10.96 14.04 1.82
N GLY A 95 -10.82 12.94 2.58
CA GLY A 95 -11.56 11.69 2.36
C GLY A 95 -11.28 11.04 1.01
N ALA A 96 -10.13 11.32 0.40
CA ALA A 96 -9.77 10.79 -0.92
C ALA A 96 -8.26 10.71 -1.14
N LEU A 97 -7.81 9.66 -1.85
CA LEU A 97 -6.44 9.49 -2.31
C LEU A 97 -6.20 10.28 -3.59
N LYS A 98 -5.09 11.01 -3.68
CA LYS A 98 -4.62 11.61 -4.92
C LYS A 98 -3.65 10.66 -5.62
N ILE A 99 -4.16 9.89 -6.58
CA ILE A 99 -3.33 8.90 -7.27
C ILE A 99 -2.46 9.60 -8.33
N PRO A 100 -1.13 9.41 -8.31
CA PRO A 100 -0.23 10.06 -9.26
C PRO A 100 -0.59 9.76 -10.70
N LYS A 101 -0.68 10.80 -11.53
CA LYS A 101 -1.04 10.67 -12.96
C LYS A 101 -2.36 9.91 -13.18
N GLY A 102 -3.23 9.92 -12.18
CA GLY A 102 -4.48 9.20 -12.15
C GLY A 102 -5.59 10.04 -11.52
N PRO A 103 -6.74 9.41 -11.22
CA PRO A 103 -7.88 10.09 -10.61
C PRO A 103 -7.62 10.39 -9.12
N THR A 104 -8.43 11.31 -8.58
CA THR A 104 -8.63 11.38 -7.13
C THR A 104 -9.73 10.37 -6.77
N VAL A 105 -9.43 9.44 -5.87
CA VAL A 105 -10.30 8.31 -5.53
C VAL A 105 -10.81 8.48 -4.11
N PRO A 106 -12.13 8.53 -3.86
CA PRO A 106 -12.68 8.53 -2.51
C PRO A 106 -12.11 7.35 -1.71
N PHE A 107 -11.62 7.65 -0.51
CA PHE A 107 -10.96 6.66 0.33
C PHE A 107 -11.15 7.03 1.79
N GLU A 108 -11.81 6.15 2.52
CA GLU A 108 -12.02 6.27 3.95
C GLU A 108 -11.29 5.12 4.64
N GLU A 109 -10.29 5.42 5.46
CA GLU A 109 -9.43 4.39 6.06
C GLU A 109 -10.24 3.30 6.78
N ALA A 110 -11.27 3.69 7.53
CA ALA A 110 -12.12 2.76 8.27
C ALA A 110 -12.87 1.74 7.38
N ARG A 111 -13.16 2.09 6.11
CA ARG A 111 -13.87 1.24 5.15
C ARG A 111 -12.93 0.55 4.17
N ASP A 112 -11.93 1.28 3.72
CA ASP A 112 -11.14 0.93 2.54
C ASP A 112 -9.74 0.40 2.91
N LEU A 113 -9.31 0.52 4.18
CA LEU A 113 -8.12 -0.15 4.71
C LEU A 113 -8.51 -1.18 5.79
N VAL A 114 -8.68 -2.43 5.39
CA VAL A 114 -9.24 -3.48 6.25
C VAL A 114 -8.15 -4.34 6.88
N PHE A 115 -8.15 -4.40 8.21
CA PHE A 115 -7.23 -5.26 8.97
C PHE A 115 -7.86 -6.63 9.26
N ARG A 116 -7.54 -7.64 8.43
CA ARG A 116 -8.02 -9.02 8.53
C ARG A 116 -7.22 -9.83 9.55
N ARG A 117 -7.30 -9.46 10.83
CA ARG A 117 -6.48 -10.01 11.93
C ARG A 117 -6.62 -11.52 12.18
N ARG A 118 -7.74 -12.11 11.77
CA ARG A 118 -8.04 -13.54 11.97
C ARG A 118 -7.90 -14.37 10.70
N GLU A 119 -7.49 -13.75 9.60
CA GLU A 119 -7.36 -14.40 8.30
C GLU A 119 -5.90 -14.32 7.86
N THR A 120 -5.47 -15.34 7.11
CA THR A 120 -4.13 -15.41 6.54
C THR A 120 -4.23 -15.72 5.05
N LEU A 121 -3.21 -15.30 4.31
CA LEU A 121 -3.02 -15.68 2.92
C LEU A 121 -2.02 -16.85 2.85
N PRO A 122 -2.14 -17.73 1.85
CA PRO A 122 -1.49 -19.05 1.89
C PRO A 122 0.03 -19.02 1.81
N ALA A 123 0.64 -18.00 1.19
CA ALA A 123 2.08 -18.05 0.89
C ALA A 123 2.96 -17.47 2.01
N HIS A 124 2.51 -16.43 2.72
CA HIS A 124 3.32 -15.75 3.74
C HIS A 124 2.42 -14.94 4.71
N PRO A 125 2.75 -14.85 6.00
CA PRO A 125 1.90 -14.19 7.00
C PRO A 125 1.81 -12.67 6.83
N ASN A 126 2.76 -12.02 6.16
CA ASN A 126 2.67 -10.59 5.80
C ASN A 126 1.99 -10.39 4.44
N GLY A 127 0.72 -10.80 4.34
CA GLY A 127 -0.05 -10.72 3.11
C GLY A 127 -0.84 -9.42 2.98
N MET A 128 -0.94 -8.91 1.76
CA MET A 128 -1.74 -7.75 1.39
C MET A 128 -2.56 -8.06 0.15
N ARG A 129 -3.82 -7.64 0.11
CA ARG A 129 -4.66 -7.70 -1.08
C ARG A 129 -5.10 -6.29 -1.46
N PHE A 130 -4.80 -5.89 -2.68
CA PHE A 130 -5.24 -4.64 -3.27
C PHE A 130 -6.33 -4.94 -4.30
N SER A 131 -7.42 -4.19 -4.25
CA SER A 131 -8.52 -4.27 -5.21
C SER A 131 -8.87 -2.88 -5.72
N ALA A 132 -9.07 -2.76 -7.02
CA ALA A 132 -9.51 -1.52 -7.68
C ALA A 132 -10.77 -1.81 -8.50
N TRP A 133 -11.77 -0.94 -8.38
CA TRP A 133 -13.01 -0.99 -9.16
C TRP A 133 -13.14 0.25 -10.02
N GLY A 134 -13.94 0.14 -11.08
CA GLY A 134 -14.30 1.24 -11.97
C GLY A 134 -15.67 1.04 -12.58
N GLY A 135 -16.23 2.09 -13.17
CA GLY A 135 -17.44 1.98 -14.00
C GLY A 135 -18.75 1.57 -13.28
N GLY A 136 -18.76 1.44 -11.95
CA GLY A 136 -19.93 1.00 -11.18
C GLY A 136 -20.12 -0.53 -11.17
N GLU A 137 -19.12 -1.29 -11.60
CA GLU A 137 -19.15 -2.75 -11.64
C GLU A 137 -18.94 -3.39 -10.26
N GLU A 138 -19.53 -4.57 -10.05
CA GLU A 138 -19.40 -5.34 -8.80
C GLU A 138 -18.02 -6.03 -8.69
N GLU A 139 -17.48 -6.48 -9.83
CA GLU A 139 -16.15 -7.09 -9.92
C GLU A 139 -15.05 -6.03 -10.06
N PRO A 140 -13.85 -6.25 -9.47
CA PRO A 140 -12.75 -5.32 -9.58
C PRO A 140 -12.07 -5.39 -10.95
N LEU A 141 -11.68 -4.23 -11.48
CA LEU A 141 -10.81 -4.10 -12.66
C LEU A 141 -9.45 -4.79 -12.47
N GLU A 142 -8.97 -4.82 -11.23
CA GLU A 142 -7.78 -5.54 -10.84
C GLU A 142 -7.85 -5.93 -9.36
N ARG A 143 -7.47 -7.17 -9.06
CA ARG A 143 -7.26 -7.66 -7.70
C ARG A 143 -5.91 -8.37 -7.64
N ARG A 144 -5.04 -7.96 -6.72
CA ARG A 144 -3.69 -8.51 -6.57
C ARG A 144 -3.32 -8.75 -5.13
N VAL A 145 -2.59 -9.83 -4.91
CA VAL A 145 -1.99 -10.18 -3.63
C VAL A 145 -0.49 -9.93 -3.70
N TYR A 146 0.05 -9.33 -2.65
CA TYR A 146 1.47 -9.08 -2.44
C TYR A 146 1.88 -9.61 -1.07
N TYR A 147 3.16 -9.98 -0.92
CA TYR A 147 3.69 -10.50 0.33
C TYR A 147 4.97 -9.76 0.71
N SER A 148 5.00 -9.15 1.90
CA SER A 148 6.22 -8.52 2.39
C SER A 148 7.11 -9.56 3.10
N ILE A 149 8.12 -10.06 2.39
CA ILE A 149 8.92 -11.24 2.80
C ILE A 149 10.19 -10.92 3.60
N GLY A 150 10.39 -9.65 3.99
CA GLY A 150 11.56 -9.20 4.75
C GLY A 150 12.51 -8.31 3.94
N GLY A 151 13.33 -7.49 4.61
CA GLY A 151 14.26 -6.57 3.94
C GLY A 151 13.63 -5.45 3.08
N GLY A 152 12.29 -5.34 3.07
CA GLY A 152 11.56 -4.45 2.16
C GLY A 152 11.21 -5.07 0.80
N PHE A 153 11.49 -6.36 0.61
CA PHE A 153 11.11 -7.11 -0.59
C PHE A 153 9.62 -7.48 -0.58
N VAL A 154 9.00 -7.47 -1.77
CA VAL A 154 7.57 -7.67 -2.02
C VAL A 154 7.36 -8.60 -3.21
#